data_AF-W3ARF2-F1
#
_entry.id   AF-W3ARF2-F1
#
_cell.length_a   1.000
_cell.length_b   1.000
_cell.length_c   1.000
_cell.angle_alpha   90.00
_cell.angle_beta   90.00
_cell.angle_gamma   90.00
#
_symmetry.space_group_name_H-M   'P 1'
#
loop_
_entity.id
_entity.type
_entity.pdbx_description
1 polymer ?
#
loop_
_entity_poly.entity_id
_entity_poly.type
_entity_poly.pdbx_seq_one_letter_code
_entity_poly.pdbx_strand_id
1 'polypeptide(L)' 'MKKKFKCEIDCANCAAKVEEAVKKIDGVNDAKVNFVMQKFTLDADEEKFDEILKLAIETGKKIEPDFSVEV' A
#
# COMPACT_ATOMS: atom_id res chain seq x y z
N MET A 1 5.64 7.87 -10.03
CA MET A 1 5.06 6.87 -10.96
C MET A 1 3.99 6.06 -10.26
N LYS A 2 2.97 5.64 -11.00
CA LYS A 2 1.80 4.91 -10.48
C LYS A 2 1.81 3.44 -10.91
N LYS A 3 1.78 2.51 -9.95
CA LYS A 3 1.62 1.07 -10.19
C LYS A 3 0.42 0.50 -9.42
N LYS A 4 -0.08 -0.64 -9.90
CA LYS A 4 -1.19 -1.39 -9.29
C LYS A 4 -0.73 -2.81 -9.04
N PHE A 5 -1.04 -3.32 -7.87
CA PHE A 5 -0.67 -4.64 -7.39
C PHE A 5 -1.91 -5.36 -6.90
N LYS A 6 -1.89 -6.68 -6.97
CA LYS A 6 -2.82 -7.50 -6.21
C LYS A 6 -2.37 -7.49 -4.75
N CYS A 7 -3.31 -7.36 -3.81
CA CYS A 7 -3.01 -7.37 -2.39
C CYS A 7 -4.02 -8.22 -1.62
N GLU A 8 -3.64 -8.72 -0.46
CA GLU A 8 -4.52 -9.43 0.46
C GLU A 8 -4.90 -8.54 1.64
N ILE A 9 -6.20 -8.28 1.81
CA ILE A 9 -6.79 -7.60 2.97
C ILE A 9 -8.31 -7.74 2.94
N ASP A 10 -8.94 -8.11 4.04
CA ASP A 10 -10.37 -8.44 4.11
C ASP A 10 -11.21 -7.46 4.93
N CYS A 11 -10.58 -6.54 5.66
CA CYS A 11 -11.25 -5.55 6.50
C CYS A 11 -11.22 -4.15 5.89
N ALA A 12 -12.40 -3.56 5.64
CA ALA A 12 -12.56 -2.21 5.09
C ALA A 12 -11.88 -1.13 5.96
N ASN A 13 -11.98 -1.25 7.28
CA ASN A 13 -11.37 -0.30 8.22
C ASN A 13 -9.84 -0.44 8.25
N CYS A 14 -9.32 -1.68 8.16
CA CYS A 14 -7.88 -1.91 8.06
C CYS A 14 -7.34 -1.37 6.73
N ALA A 15 -8.04 -1.59 5.61
CA ALA A 15 -7.68 -1.03 4.31
C ALA A 15 -7.57 0.50 4.36
N ALA A 16 -8.55 1.19 4.93
CA ALA A 16 -8.49 2.65 5.10
C ALA A 16 -7.30 3.09 5.98
N LYS A 17 -7.02 2.38 7.08
CA LYS A 17 -5.85 2.69 7.93
C LYS A 17 -4.52 2.46 7.20
N VAL A 18 -4.42 1.39 6.41
CA VAL A 18 -3.25 1.10 5.58
C VAL A 18 -3.05 2.21 4.53
N GLU A 19 -4.11 2.59 3.81
CA GLU A 19 -4.05 3.73 2.86
C GLU A 19 -3.51 4.99 3.53
N GLU A 20 -4.09 5.39 4.66
CA GLU A 20 -3.71 6.61 5.38
C GLU A 20 -2.29 6.56 5.96
N ALA A 21 -1.79 5.37 6.33
CA ALA A 21 -0.43 5.22 6.80
C ALA A 21 0.58 5.23 5.66
N VAL A 22 0.27 4.57 4.53
CA VAL A 22 1.14 4.54 3.35
C VAL A 22 1.27 5.94 2.74
N LYS A 23 0.20 6.74 2.70
CA LYS A 23 0.25 8.14 2.23
C LYS A 23 1.17 9.06 3.04
N LYS A 24 1.56 8.65 4.25
CA LYS A 24 2.48 9.43 5.12
C LYS A 24 3.95 9.08 4.89
N ILE A 25 4.24 8.10 4.04
CA ILE A 25 5.61 7.72 3.69
C ILE A 25 6.19 8.81 2.77
N ASP A 26 7.42 9.25 3.08
CA ASP A 26 8.14 10.20 2.23
C ASP A 26 8.33 9.65 0.81
N GLY A 27 8.03 10.48 -0.19
CA GLY A 27 8.02 10.10 -1.60
C GLY A 27 6.76 9.37 -2.07
N VAL A 28 5.74 9.16 -1.23
CA VAL A 28 4.41 8.72 -1.68
C VAL A 28 3.55 9.93 -2.06
N ASN A 29 3.03 9.93 -3.29
CA ASN A 29 2.11 10.94 -3.81
C ASN A 29 0.65 10.55 -3.52
N ASP A 30 0.29 9.27 -3.70
CA ASP A 30 -1.04 8.74 -3.39
C ASP A 30 -0.97 7.23 -3.15
N ALA A 31 -1.90 6.71 -2.35
CA ALA A 31 -2.07 5.29 -2.14
C ALA A 31 -3.55 4.93 -2.01
N LYS A 32 -3.95 3.82 -2.65
CA LYS A 32 -5.30 3.26 -2.52
C LYS A 32 -5.29 1.75 -2.31
N VAL A 33 -6.14 1.27 -1.41
CA VAL A 33 -6.38 -0.14 -1.08
C VAL A 33 -7.86 -0.40 -1.29
N ASN A 34 -8.17 -1.19 -2.30
CA ASN A 34 -9.53 -1.67 -2.53
C ASN A 34 -9.62 -3.12 -2.05
N PHE A 35 -10.15 -3.31 -0.85
CA PHE A 35 -10.32 -4.64 -0.24
C PHE A 35 -11.33 -5.52 -0.99
N VAL A 36 -12.36 -4.94 -1.63
CA VAL A 36 -13.30 -5.73 -2.44
C VAL A 36 -12.62 -6.30 -3.68
N MET A 37 -11.77 -5.50 -4.33
CA MET A 37 -11.03 -5.89 -5.53
C MET A 37 -9.67 -6.53 -5.25
N GLN A 38 -9.27 -6.67 -3.98
CA GLN A 38 -7.94 -7.16 -3.58
C GLN A 38 -6.82 -6.42 -4.35
N LYS A 39 -6.89 -5.08 -4.37
CA LYS A 39 -6.01 -4.24 -5.19
C LYS A 39 -5.38 -3.10 -4.40
N PHE A 40 -4.05 -3.05 -4.43
CA PHE A 40 -3.25 -1.95 -3.92
C PHE A 40 -2.73 -1.09 -5.07
N THR A 41 -2.92 0.22 -5.01
CA THR A 41 -2.40 1.19 -5.99
C THR A 41 -1.45 2.14 -5.26
N LEU A 42 -0.22 2.26 -5.76
CA LEU A 42 0.80 3.13 -5.21
C LEU A 42 1.27 4.11 -6.27
N ASP A 43 1.18 5.39 -5.96
CA ASP A 43 1.82 6.47 -6.72
C ASP A 43 2.93 7.08 -5.87
N ALA A 44 4.18 6.93 -6.29
CA ALA A 44 5.36 7.29 -5.52
C ALA A 44 6.52 7.70 -6.41
N ASP A 45 7.55 8.34 -5.86
CA ASP A 45 8.73 8.79 -6.59
C ASP A 45 9.41 7.66 -7.36
N GLU A 46 9.73 7.91 -8.63
CA GLU A 46 10.24 6.89 -9.55
C GLU A 46 11.65 6.41 -9.15
N GLU A 47 12.53 7.33 -8.75
CA GLU A 47 13.92 7.04 -8.40
C GLU A 47 14.04 6.09 -7.19
N LYS A 48 13.04 6.09 -6.30
CA LYS A 48 13.03 5.31 -5.05
C LYS A 48 11.85 4.34 -4.97
N PHE A 49 11.21 4.06 -6.09
CA PHE A 49 9.91 3.36 -6.10
C PHE A 49 9.98 2.01 -5.39
N ASP A 50 11.03 1.22 -5.64
CA ASP A 50 11.15 -0.12 -5.05
C ASP A 50 11.42 -0.10 -3.55
N GLU A 51 12.10 0.94 -3.05
CA GLU A 51 12.33 1.17 -1.62
C GLU A 51 11.03 1.59 -0.93
N ILE A 52 10.30 2.53 -1.54
CA ILE A 52 9.01 3.01 -1.06
C ILE A 52 7.98 1.88 -1.06
N LEU A 53 7.96 1.03 -2.08
CA LEU A 53 7.06 -0.13 -2.14
C LEU A 53 7.31 -1.10 -0.98
N LYS A 54 8.58 -1.43 -0.69
CA LYS A 54 8.92 -2.28 0.46
C LYS A 54 8.44 -1.67 1.77
N LEU A 55 8.71 -0.38 1.98
CA LEU A 55 8.28 0.34 3.18
C LEU A 55 6.76 0.43 3.29
N ALA A 56 6.04 0.58 2.18
CA ALA A 56 4.58 0.56 2.15
C ALA A 56 4.01 -0.80 2.58
N ILE A 57 4.60 -1.90 2.11
CA ILE A 57 4.21 -3.26 2.51
C ILE A 57 4.47 -3.47 4.01
N GLU A 58 5.64 -3.09 4.51
CA GLU A 58 5.96 -3.19 5.95
C GLU A 58 5.05 -2.33 6.82
N THR A 59 4.71 -1.12 6.36
CA THR A 59 3.78 -0.22 7.06
C THR A 59 2.38 -0.81 7.11
N GLY A 60 1.91 -1.40 6.00
CA GLY A 60 0.63 -2.09 5.97
C GLY A 60 0.58 -3.27 6.94
N LYS A 61 1.65 -4.08 7.00
CA LYS A 61 1.78 -5.21 7.92
C LYS A 61 1.77 -4.84 9.41
N LYS A 62 2.18 -3.61 9.76
CA LYS A 62 2.08 -3.10 11.14
C LYS A 62 0.64 -2.81 11.56
N ILE A 63 -0.25 -2.59 10.60
CA ILE A 63 -1.66 -2.25 10.83
C ILE A 63 -2.53 -3.49 10.73
N GLU A 64 -2.27 -4.30 9.70
CA GLU A 64 -2.95 -5.55 9.41
C GLU A 64 -1.87 -6.61 9.13
N PRO A 65 -1.56 -7.52 10.07
CA PRO A 65 -0.47 -8.49 9.94
C PRO A 65 -0.52 -9.35 8.67
N ASP A 66 -1.74 -9.63 8.19
CA ASP A 66 -1.99 -10.44 7.00
C ASP A 66 -1.94 -9.63 5.69
N PHE A 67 -1.64 -8.32 5.75
CA PHE A 67 -1.47 -7.50 4.56
C PHE A 67 -0.31 -7.99 3.69
N SER A 68 -0.62 -8.44 2.48
CA SER A 68 0.35 -8.93 1.49
C SER A 68 0.15 -8.26 0.14
N VAL A 69 1.22 -8.18 -0.66
CA VAL A 69 1.21 -7.58 -2.01
C VAL A 69 2.00 -8.48 -2.95
N GLU A 70 1.41 -8.81 -4.10
CA GLU A 70 2.07 -9.55 -5.19
C GLU A 70 2.85 -8.56 -6.07
N VAL A 71 4.18 -8.72 -6.14
CA VAL A 71 5.13 -7.83 -6.83
C VAL A 71 5.52 -8.38 -8.19
#